data_AF-A0A1N6NVZ5-F1
#
_entry.id   AF-A0A1N6NVZ5-F1
#
_cell.length_a   1.000
_cell.length_b   1.000
_cell.length_c   1.000
_cell.angle_alpha   90.00
_cell.angle_beta   90.00
_cell.angle_gamma   90.00
#
_symmetry.space_group_name_H-M   'P 1'
#
loop_
_entity.id
_entity.type
_entity.pdbx_description
1 polymer ?
#
loop_
_entity_poly.entity_id
_entity_poly.type
_entity_poly.pdbx_seq_one_letter_code
_entity_poly.pdbx_strand_id
1 'polypeptide(L)'
;MPQVAFVTTCKGRLHHVQQTLPSLVAQGPAEIILVDYGCPDNTGDWVEQHFPGVKVVRVQDDPGFCLPRARNIGAAHSYAPWICFIDADIQISEGWLGWLEQNLQDGCFYQAEPVDGVRNPETFGTVVCPRAAFEAIEGYDEVFRGWGGEDDDLYARLTHCGGVRASHYPAHFVAAITHADDERTTFHAIKSVEVQCLINACYIKVKNELRNYGIRDIPFETRRQLLNCIGDNFKHHKLQPSTFTIRLQARDLVTQDGQRVNLQLEIAKRRRNGFFGARKTTISILPSRNIHP
;
A
#
# COMPACT_ATOMS: atom_id res chain seq x y z
N MET A 1 -1.88 -14.46 -26.12
CA MET A 1 -1.00 -14.74 -24.97
C MET A 1 -1.50 -13.92 -23.81
N PRO A 2 -1.43 -14.44 -22.57
CA PRO A 2 -1.88 -13.69 -21.42
C PRO A 2 -1.14 -12.37 -21.23
N GLN A 3 -1.85 -11.36 -20.71
CA GLN A 3 -1.36 -9.98 -20.57
C GLN A 3 -1.12 -9.56 -19.12
N VAL A 4 -1.52 -10.39 -18.16
CA VAL A 4 -1.49 -10.06 -16.73
C VAL A 4 -0.40 -10.88 -16.04
N ALA A 5 0.49 -10.22 -15.32
CA ALA A 5 1.38 -10.87 -14.35
C ALA A 5 0.72 -10.93 -12.98
N PHE A 6 0.91 -12.03 -12.26
CA PHE A 6 0.53 -12.13 -10.85
C PHE A 6 1.76 -11.92 -9.97
N VAL A 7 1.65 -11.02 -9.01
CA VAL A 7 2.72 -10.69 -8.05
C VAL A 7 2.22 -10.96 -6.64
N THR A 8 2.89 -11.88 -5.96
CA THR A 8 2.62 -12.22 -4.55
C THR A 8 3.90 -12.07 -3.74
N THR A 9 3.78 -11.72 -2.47
CA THR A 9 4.91 -11.57 -1.55
C THR A 9 4.71 -12.37 -0.28
N CYS A 10 5.78 -12.85 0.33
CA CYS A 10 5.72 -13.62 1.57
C CYS A 10 6.82 -13.23 2.56
N LYS A 11 6.45 -13.15 3.85
CA LYS A 11 7.37 -13.24 5.00
C LYS A 11 6.67 -13.92 6.17
N GLY A 12 7.14 -15.11 6.54
CA GLY A 12 6.59 -15.95 7.61
C GLY A 12 5.19 -16.51 7.32
N ARG A 13 4.85 -16.71 6.03
CA ARG A 13 3.50 -17.11 5.58
C ARG A 13 3.56 -18.26 4.58
N LEU A 14 4.52 -19.18 4.70
CA LEU A 14 4.60 -20.34 3.78
C LEU A 14 3.28 -21.11 3.72
N HIS A 15 2.65 -21.35 4.86
CA HIS A 15 1.38 -22.08 4.94
C HIS A 15 0.22 -21.41 4.15
N HIS A 16 0.23 -20.09 3.99
CA HIS A 16 -0.73 -19.38 3.13
C HIS A 16 -0.32 -19.50 1.65
N VAL A 17 0.96 -19.32 1.33
CA VAL A 17 1.48 -19.53 -0.03
C VAL A 17 1.17 -20.94 -0.55
N GLN A 18 1.25 -21.96 0.30
CA GLN A 18 0.91 -23.35 -0.05
C GLN A 18 -0.55 -23.52 -0.48
N GLN A 19 -1.45 -22.67 0.02
CA GLN A 19 -2.86 -22.67 -0.35
C GLN A 19 -3.10 -21.77 -1.57
N THR A 20 -2.53 -20.57 -1.59
CA THR A 20 -2.78 -19.55 -2.63
C THR A 20 -2.13 -19.90 -3.97
N LEU A 21 -0.85 -20.27 -3.96
CA LEU A 21 -0.06 -20.42 -5.18
C LEU A 21 -0.62 -21.45 -6.18
N PRO A 22 -1.16 -22.62 -5.76
CA PRO A 22 -1.84 -23.54 -6.67
C PRO A 22 -2.95 -22.87 -7.50
N SER A 23 -3.77 -22.01 -6.88
CA SER A 23 -4.85 -21.31 -7.58
C SER A 23 -4.33 -20.26 -8.56
N LEU A 24 -3.20 -19.62 -8.27
CA LEU A 24 -2.54 -18.68 -9.17
C LEU A 24 -1.98 -19.38 -10.41
N VAL A 25 -1.27 -20.49 -10.19
CA VAL A 25 -0.67 -21.31 -11.26
C VAL A 25 -1.75 -21.89 -12.17
N ALA A 26 -2.88 -22.33 -11.61
CA ALA A 26 -3.98 -22.90 -12.38
C ALA A 26 -4.62 -21.91 -13.37
N GLN A 27 -4.53 -20.60 -13.14
CA GLN A 27 -5.04 -19.60 -14.10
C GLN A 27 -4.17 -19.46 -15.34
N GLY A 28 -2.87 -19.81 -15.27
CA GLY A 28 -1.92 -19.60 -16.36
C GLY A 28 -1.75 -18.14 -16.80
N PRO A 29 -1.42 -17.20 -15.88
CA PRO A 29 -1.12 -15.81 -16.23
C PRO A 29 0.14 -15.70 -17.09
N ALA A 30 0.48 -14.48 -17.54
CA ALA A 30 1.67 -14.23 -18.36
C ALA A 30 2.95 -14.68 -17.62
N GLU A 31 2.99 -14.41 -16.33
CA GLU A 31 4.03 -14.83 -15.41
C GLU A 31 3.50 -14.75 -13.97
N ILE A 32 4.16 -15.47 -13.07
CA ILE A 32 3.93 -15.38 -11.63
C ILE A 32 5.26 -15.03 -10.98
N ILE A 33 5.26 -13.98 -10.17
CA ILE A 33 6.42 -13.50 -9.44
C ILE A 33 6.11 -13.60 -7.95
N LEU A 34 6.88 -14.40 -7.24
CA LEU A 34 6.84 -14.48 -5.79
C LEU A 34 8.04 -13.75 -5.20
N VAL A 35 7.77 -12.73 -4.38
CA VAL A 35 8.80 -12.02 -3.63
C VAL A 35 8.93 -12.63 -2.24
N ASP A 36 10.01 -13.37 -2.03
CA ASP A 36 10.41 -13.91 -0.73
C ASP A 36 11.14 -12.81 0.05
N TYR A 37 10.43 -12.15 0.97
CA TYR A 37 10.94 -11.00 1.71
C TYR A 37 11.71 -11.41 2.98
N GLY A 38 12.74 -12.23 2.79
CA GLY A 38 13.55 -12.78 3.87
C GLY A 38 12.68 -13.64 4.79
N CYS A 39 11.85 -14.49 4.19
CA CYS A 39 10.94 -15.36 4.91
C CYS A 39 11.73 -16.40 5.72
N PRO A 40 11.46 -16.56 7.03
CA PRO A 40 12.13 -17.57 7.84
C PRO A 40 11.70 -19.01 7.52
N ASP A 41 10.63 -19.19 6.74
CA ASP A 41 10.02 -20.49 6.47
C ASP A 41 10.58 -21.15 5.19
N ASN A 42 11.67 -20.64 4.60
CA ASN A 42 12.22 -21.08 3.32
C ASN A 42 11.19 -21.08 2.17
N THR A 43 10.32 -20.06 2.13
CA THR A 43 9.24 -20.00 1.13
C THR A 43 9.75 -20.03 -0.30
N GLY A 44 10.80 -19.29 -0.63
CA GLY A 44 11.36 -19.30 -1.98
C GLY A 44 11.82 -20.69 -2.42
N ASP A 45 12.48 -21.45 -1.53
CA ASP A 45 13.00 -22.79 -1.83
C ASP A 45 11.85 -23.76 -2.10
N TRP A 46 10.81 -23.70 -1.28
CA TRP A 46 9.61 -24.50 -1.46
C TRP A 46 8.94 -24.19 -2.81
N VAL A 47 8.83 -22.91 -3.18
CA VAL A 47 8.22 -22.48 -4.45
C VAL A 47 9.05 -22.97 -5.65
N GLU A 48 10.37 -22.80 -5.63
CA GLU A 48 11.26 -23.25 -6.71
C GLU A 48 11.19 -24.78 -6.89
N GLN A 49 11.03 -25.53 -5.80
CA GLN A 49 10.90 -26.99 -5.84
C GLN A 49 9.56 -27.47 -6.41
N HIS A 50 8.44 -26.83 -6.05
CA HIS A 50 7.10 -27.33 -6.36
C HIS A 50 6.47 -26.65 -7.59
N PHE A 51 6.89 -25.44 -7.92
CA PHE A 51 6.37 -24.61 -9.00
C PHE A 51 7.51 -23.96 -9.81
N PRO A 52 8.30 -24.72 -10.58
CA PRO A 52 9.48 -24.21 -11.28
C PRO A 52 9.18 -23.15 -12.35
N GLY A 53 7.91 -22.95 -12.73
CA GLY A 53 7.47 -21.87 -13.61
C GLY A 53 7.22 -20.53 -12.90
N VAL A 54 7.26 -20.50 -11.56
CA VAL A 54 7.11 -19.28 -10.76
C VAL A 54 8.48 -18.64 -10.56
N LYS A 55 8.60 -17.35 -10.87
CA LYS A 55 9.82 -16.59 -10.64
C LYS A 55 9.91 -16.18 -9.18
N VAL A 56 10.93 -16.65 -8.47
CA VAL A 56 11.21 -16.24 -7.09
C VAL A 56 12.23 -15.10 -7.07
N VAL A 57 11.91 -14.03 -6.33
CA VAL A 57 12.79 -12.88 -6.08
C VAL A 57 13.02 -12.76 -4.58
N ARG A 58 14.28 -12.72 -4.14
CA ARG A 58 14.63 -12.74 -2.72
C ARG A 58 15.08 -11.37 -2.22
N VAL A 59 14.55 -10.95 -1.09
CA VAL A 59 14.96 -9.71 -0.40
C VAL A 59 15.55 -10.07 0.95
N GLN A 60 16.86 -9.87 1.12
CA GLN A 60 17.61 -10.34 2.29
C GLN A 60 18.21 -9.20 3.14
N ASP A 61 18.02 -7.96 2.72
CA ASP A 61 18.63 -6.77 3.33
C ASP A 61 17.69 -6.01 4.28
N ASP A 62 16.49 -6.52 4.54
CA ASP A 62 15.53 -5.95 5.47
C ASP A 62 14.99 -7.02 6.45
N PRO A 63 15.37 -6.96 7.74
CA PRO A 63 14.89 -7.92 8.73
C PRO A 63 13.39 -7.74 9.05
N GLY A 64 12.82 -6.56 8.79
CA GLY A 64 11.38 -6.30 8.92
C GLY A 64 10.59 -6.80 7.72
N PHE A 65 9.31 -6.40 7.66
CA PHE A 65 8.48 -6.58 6.47
C PHE A 65 8.02 -5.22 5.92
N CYS A 66 8.27 -4.99 4.63
CA CYS A 66 7.78 -3.84 3.89
C CYS A 66 7.04 -4.33 2.63
N LEU A 67 5.72 -4.44 2.75
CA LEU A 67 4.82 -4.80 1.65
C LEU A 67 4.98 -3.87 0.41
N PRO A 68 5.02 -2.53 0.56
CA PRO A 68 5.30 -1.60 -0.54
C PRO A 68 6.54 -1.97 -1.37
N ARG A 69 7.68 -2.17 -0.68
CA ARG A 69 8.96 -2.49 -1.32
C ARG A 69 8.90 -3.87 -1.98
N ALA A 70 8.28 -4.85 -1.34
CA ALA A 70 8.11 -6.17 -1.93
C ALA A 70 7.28 -6.12 -3.23
N ARG A 71 6.15 -5.40 -3.22
CA ARG A 71 5.31 -5.21 -4.43
C ARG A 71 6.05 -4.45 -5.53
N ASN A 72 6.80 -3.40 -5.20
CA ASN A 72 7.64 -2.68 -6.18
C ASN A 72 8.70 -3.58 -6.82
N ILE A 73 9.40 -4.38 -6.02
CA ILE A 73 10.40 -5.34 -6.51
C ILE A 73 9.74 -6.36 -7.44
N GLY A 74 8.59 -6.93 -7.04
CA GLY A 74 7.85 -7.87 -7.87
C GLY A 74 7.42 -7.26 -9.21
N ALA A 75 6.88 -6.04 -9.18
CA ALA A 75 6.51 -5.29 -10.38
C ALA A 75 7.70 -5.02 -11.31
N ALA A 76 8.84 -4.60 -10.76
CA ALA A 76 10.06 -4.32 -11.53
C ALA A 76 10.64 -5.55 -12.24
N HIS A 77 10.28 -6.76 -11.77
CA HIS A 77 10.67 -8.02 -12.39
C HIS A 77 9.70 -8.54 -13.45
N SER A 78 8.57 -7.86 -13.64
CA SER A 78 7.54 -8.23 -14.60
C SER A 78 7.75 -7.55 -15.95
N TYR A 79 7.47 -8.28 -17.04
CA TYR A 79 7.39 -7.73 -18.40
C TYR A 79 5.94 -7.48 -18.84
N ALA A 80 4.96 -8.06 -18.15
CA ALA A 80 3.56 -7.98 -18.53
C ALA A 80 3.02 -6.53 -18.56
N PRO A 81 2.11 -6.20 -19.49
CA PRO A 81 1.50 -4.88 -19.55
C PRO A 81 0.57 -4.57 -18.36
N TRP A 82 0.03 -5.61 -17.71
CA TRP A 82 -0.82 -5.49 -16.53
C TRP A 82 -0.22 -6.26 -15.35
N ILE A 83 -0.27 -5.66 -14.16
CA ILE A 83 0.20 -6.28 -12.92
C ILE A 83 -0.99 -6.48 -11.99
N CYS A 84 -1.18 -7.70 -11.52
CA CYS A 84 -2.11 -8.05 -10.46
C CYS A 84 -1.33 -8.36 -9.18
N PHE A 85 -1.49 -7.53 -8.16
CA PHE A 85 -0.97 -7.83 -6.82
C PHE A 85 -1.99 -8.69 -6.07
N ILE A 86 -1.51 -9.79 -5.49
CA ILE A 86 -2.34 -10.75 -4.75
C ILE A 86 -1.60 -11.11 -3.46
N ASP A 87 -2.27 -10.93 -2.32
CA ASP A 87 -1.68 -11.26 -1.02
C ASP A 87 -1.53 -12.77 -0.84
N ALA A 88 -0.58 -13.17 0.01
CA ALA A 88 -0.22 -14.58 0.19
C ALA A 88 -1.37 -15.44 0.75
N ASP A 89 -2.37 -14.80 1.36
CA ASP A 89 -3.55 -15.36 2.01
C ASP A 89 -4.85 -15.14 1.19
N ILE A 90 -4.74 -14.94 -0.13
CA ILE A 90 -5.90 -14.81 -1.03
C ILE A 90 -6.06 -16.06 -1.90
N GLN A 91 -7.26 -16.64 -1.90
CA GLN A 91 -7.69 -17.64 -2.87
C GLN A 91 -8.37 -16.97 -4.06
N ILE A 92 -8.12 -17.48 -5.26
CA ILE A 92 -8.76 -16.99 -6.48
C ILE A 92 -9.60 -18.08 -7.16
N SER A 93 -10.78 -17.69 -7.65
CA SER A 93 -11.72 -18.62 -8.30
C SER A 93 -11.35 -18.86 -9.77
N GLU A 94 -11.69 -20.04 -10.29
CA GLU A 94 -11.49 -20.40 -11.69
C GLU A 94 -12.12 -19.37 -12.65
N GLY A 95 -11.46 -19.11 -13.77
CA GLY A 95 -11.96 -18.22 -14.83
C GLY A 95 -11.72 -16.73 -14.58
N TRP A 96 -11.15 -16.33 -13.44
CA TRP A 96 -10.88 -14.92 -13.15
C TRP A 96 -9.95 -14.27 -14.17
N LEU A 97 -8.85 -14.93 -14.57
CA LEU A 97 -7.94 -14.39 -15.58
C LEU A 97 -8.66 -14.20 -16.93
N GLY A 98 -9.47 -15.19 -17.34
CA GLY A 98 -10.26 -15.09 -18.56
C GLY A 98 -11.25 -13.93 -18.52
N TRP A 99 -11.86 -13.66 -17.36
CA TRP A 99 -12.68 -12.48 -17.16
C TRP A 99 -11.85 -11.19 -17.28
N LEU A 100 -10.68 -11.11 -16.65
CA LEU A 100 -9.79 -9.95 -16.75
C LEU A 100 -9.42 -9.68 -18.22
N GLU A 101 -8.93 -10.67 -18.94
CA GLU A 101 -8.51 -10.50 -20.35
C GLU A 101 -9.62 -9.99 -21.28
N GLN A 102 -10.89 -10.25 -20.95
CA GLN A 102 -12.03 -9.77 -21.72
C GLN A 102 -12.53 -8.37 -21.29
N ASN A 103 -12.19 -7.93 -20.07
CA ASN A 103 -12.79 -6.75 -19.44
C ASN A 103 -11.80 -5.64 -19.07
N LEU A 104 -10.49 -5.90 -19.16
CA LEU A 104 -9.46 -4.87 -18.99
C LEU A 104 -9.61 -3.78 -20.05
N GLN A 105 -9.58 -2.53 -19.60
CA GLN A 105 -9.72 -1.33 -20.43
C GLN A 105 -8.56 -0.39 -20.14
N ASP A 106 -8.00 0.20 -21.20
CA ASP A 106 -7.05 1.28 -21.06
C ASP A 106 -7.66 2.42 -20.20
N GLY A 107 -6.82 3.03 -19.37
CA GLY A 107 -7.26 4.09 -18.46
C GLY A 107 -7.97 3.58 -17.20
N CYS A 108 -7.99 2.28 -16.91
CA CYS A 108 -8.60 1.71 -15.71
C CYS A 108 -7.59 0.92 -14.84
N PHE A 109 -7.83 0.87 -13.53
CA PHE A 109 -7.31 -0.16 -12.63
C PHE A 109 -8.48 -0.84 -11.92
N TYR A 110 -8.32 -2.09 -11.51
CA TYR A 110 -9.42 -2.95 -11.08
C TYR A 110 -9.22 -3.44 -9.65
N GLN A 111 -10.31 -3.41 -8.89
CA GLN A 111 -10.40 -3.91 -7.52
C GLN A 111 -11.63 -4.81 -7.40
N ALA A 112 -11.74 -5.59 -6.32
CA ALA A 112 -12.98 -6.30 -6.03
C ALA A 112 -14.14 -5.29 -5.92
N GLU A 113 -15.26 -5.61 -6.55
CA GLU A 113 -16.49 -4.80 -6.43
C GLU A 113 -16.98 -4.78 -4.96
N PRO A 114 -17.64 -3.70 -4.53
CA PRO A 114 -18.33 -3.70 -3.25
C PRO A 114 -19.50 -4.69 -3.24
N VAL A 115 -19.65 -5.45 -2.15
CA VAL A 115 -20.85 -6.28 -1.89
C VAL A 115 -21.77 -5.47 -0.99
N ASP A 116 -23.02 -5.27 -1.41
CA ASP A 116 -23.99 -4.41 -0.72
C ASP A 116 -23.47 -2.98 -0.44
N GLY A 117 -22.66 -2.46 -1.37
CA GLY A 117 -22.04 -1.14 -1.26
C GLY A 117 -20.84 -1.06 -0.32
N VAL A 118 -20.40 -2.18 0.26
CA VAL A 118 -19.27 -2.26 1.19
C VAL A 118 -18.12 -3.02 0.54
N ARG A 119 -16.92 -2.42 0.54
CA ARG A 119 -15.69 -3.14 0.12
C ARG A 119 -15.25 -4.08 1.22
N ASN A 120 -14.84 -5.29 0.84
CA ASN A 120 -14.26 -6.25 1.78
C ASN A 120 -12.83 -5.79 2.16
N PRO A 121 -12.55 -5.50 3.44
CA PRO A 121 -11.20 -5.09 3.87
C PRO A 121 -10.16 -6.20 3.67
N GLU A 122 -10.57 -7.47 3.72
CA GLU A 122 -9.65 -8.62 3.61
C GLU A 122 -9.12 -8.85 2.20
N THR A 123 -9.81 -8.34 1.18
CA THR A 123 -9.38 -8.46 -0.23
C THR A 123 -8.98 -7.10 -0.82
N PHE A 124 -8.87 -6.07 0.04
CA PHE A 124 -8.67 -4.69 -0.37
C PHE A 124 -7.35 -4.46 -1.10
N GLY A 125 -6.31 -5.23 -0.76
CA GLY A 125 -4.98 -5.18 -1.37
C GLY A 125 -4.86 -5.92 -2.69
N THR A 126 -5.89 -6.68 -3.10
CA THR A 126 -5.90 -7.32 -4.42
C THR A 126 -6.31 -6.31 -5.48
N VAL A 127 -5.38 -5.98 -6.38
CA VAL A 127 -5.57 -4.95 -7.41
C VAL A 127 -4.90 -5.35 -8.71
N VAL A 128 -5.54 -5.03 -9.83
CA VAL A 128 -4.97 -5.13 -11.18
C VAL A 128 -4.77 -3.73 -11.74
N CYS A 129 -3.56 -3.37 -12.17
CA CYS A 129 -3.28 -2.05 -12.73
C CYS A 129 -2.39 -2.11 -13.97
N PRO A 130 -2.47 -1.12 -14.88
CA PRO A 130 -1.54 -1.03 -15.99
C PRO A 130 -0.13 -0.78 -15.46
N ARG A 131 0.85 -1.56 -15.91
CA ARG A 131 2.25 -1.40 -15.49
C ARG A 131 2.76 0.00 -15.77
N ALA A 132 2.43 0.56 -16.94
CA ALA A 132 2.82 1.92 -17.31
C ALA A 132 2.27 2.98 -16.33
N ALA A 133 1.04 2.83 -15.84
CA ALA A 133 0.46 3.74 -14.85
C ALA A 133 1.09 3.58 -13.47
N PHE A 134 1.41 2.34 -13.08
CA PHE A 134 2.14 2.04 -11.85
C PHE A 134 3.57 2.63 -11.86
N GLU A 135 4.30 2.47 -12.96
CA GLU A 135 5.64 3.05 -13.16
C GLU A 135 5.60 4.57 -13.19
N ALA A 136 4.60 5.18 -13.84
CA ALA A 136 4.45 6.63 -13.92
C ALA A 136 4.25 7.32 -12.56
N ILE A 137 3.80 6.58 -11.55
CA ILE A 137 3.65 7.08 -10.17
C ILE A 137 4.75 6.58 -9.23
N GLU A 138 5.80 5.95 -9.77
CA GLU A 138 6.92 5.35 -9.02
C GLU A 138 6.48 4.23 -8.06
N GLY A 139 5.44 3.48 -8.41
CA GLY A 139 4.96 2.32 -7.66
C GLY A 139 4.36 2.66 -6.30
N TYR A 140 4.45 1.74 -5.33
CA TYR A 140 4.09 1.99 -3.93
C TYR A 140 5.10 2.92 -3.24
N ASP A 141 4.62 3.71 -2.28
CA ASP A 141 5.48 4.54 -1.45
C ASP A 141 6.22 3.67 -0.41
N GLU A 142 7.50 3.38 -0.66
CA GLU A 142 8.32 2.49 0.18
C GLU A 142 8.60 3.01 1.59
N VAL A 143 8.21 4.24 1.94
CA VAL A 143 8.33 4.69 3.33
C VAL A 143 7.29 4.04 4.23
N PHE A 144 6.15 3.59 3.69
CA PHE A 144 5.13 2.91 4.48
C PHE A 144 5.74 1.69 5.22
N ARG A 145 5.31 1.55 6.47
CA ARG A 145 5.70 0.47 7.38
C ARG A 145 4.47 0.02 8.16
N GLY A 146 4.55 -1.20 8.68
CA GLY A 146 3.44 -1.81 9.41
C GLY A 146 2.26 -2.15 8.49
N TRP A 147 1.09 -2.32 9.09
CA TRP A 147 -0.14 -2.71 8.41
C TRP A 147 -1.01 -1.50 8.06
N GLY A 148 -1.48 -1.45 6.81
CA GLY A 148 -2.59 -0.62 6.34
C GLY A 148 -2.21 0.77 5.80
N GLY A 149 -2.94 1.22 4.79
CA GLY A 149 -2.87 2.58 4.21
C GLY A 149 -2.01 2.70 2.95
N GLU A 150 -1.08 1.79 2.70
CA GLU A 150 -0.27 1.78 1.48
C GLU A 150 -1.10 1.59 0.21
N ASP A 151 -2.16 0.78 0.27
CA ASP A 151 -3.10 0.59 -0.83
C ASP A 151 -3.98 1.82 -1.06
N ASP A 152 -4.47 2.45 0.01
CA ASP A 152 -5.21 3.73 -0.09
C ASP A 152 -4.37 4.80 -0.80
N ASP A 153 -3.08 4.90 -0.43
CA ASP A 153 -2.14 5.82 -1.07
C ASP A 153 -1.88 5.48 -2.54
N LEU A 154 -1.68 4.20 -2.86
CA LEU A 154 -1.50 3.76 -4.25
C LEU A 154 -2.73 4.10 -5.09
N TYR A 155 -3.93 3.73 -4.65
CA TYR A 155 -5.16 3.92 -5.42
C TYR A 155 -5.46 5.40 -5.68
N ALA A 156 -5.21 6.25 -4.67
CA ALA A 156 -5.31 7.70 -4.83
C ALA A 156 -4.28 8.23 -5.85
N ARG A 157 -3.04 7.73 -5.83
CA ARG A 157 -1.99 8.15 -6.79
C ARG A 157 -2.24 7.64 -8.20
N LEU A 158 -2.71 6.40 -8.38
CA LEU A 158 -3.14 5.89 -9.69
C LEU A 158 -4.22 6.79 -10.30
N THR A 159 -5.18 7.23 -9.49
CA THR A 159 -6.26 8.13 -9.93
C THR A 159 -5.77 9.53 -10.23
N HIS A 160 -5.08 10.17 -9.29
CA HIS A 160 -4.76 11.60 -9.38
C HIS A 160 -3.48 11.92 -10.15
N CYS A 161 -2.53 10.98 -10.20
CA CYS A 161 -1.25 11.16 -10.90
C CYS A 161 -1.13 10.25 -12.12
N GLY A 162 -1.56 8.99 -12.00
CA GLY A 162 -1.49 8.00 -13.08
C GLY A 162 -2.55 8.16 -14.16
N GLY A 163 -3.56 9.00 -13.93
CA GLY A 163 -4.62 9.28 -14.91
C GLY A 163 -5.53 8.08 -15.18
N VAL A 164 -5.54 7.06 -14.32
CA VAL A 164 -6.37 5.86 -14.46
C VAL A 164 -7.50 5.86 -13.44
N ARG A 165 -8.71 5.50 -13.85
CA ARG A 165 -9.89 5.44 -12.97
C ARG A 165 -10.06 4.06 -12.35
N ALA A 166 -10.65 4.01 -11.16
CA ALA A 166 -11.06 2.75 -10.56
C ALA A 166 -12.18 2.10 -11.39
N SER A 167 -12.06 0.79 -11.55
CA SER A 167 -13.05 -0.14 -12.09
C SER A 167 -13.08 -1.37 -11.19
N HIS A 168 -13.99 -2.30 -11.46
CA HIS A 168 -14.19 -3.45 -10.59
C HIS A 168 -14.22 -4.77 -11.33
N TYR A 169 -13.68 -5.81 -10.70
CA TYR A 169 -13.95 -7.20 -11.03
C TYR A 169 -14.95 -7.80 -10.03
N PRO A 170 -15.75 -8.81 -10.42
CA PRO A 170 -16.71 -9.44 -9.52
C PRO A 170 -16.09 -9.95 -8.22
N ALA A 171 -16.71 -9.66 -7.08
CA ALA A 171 -16.10 -9.91 -5.76
C ALA A 171 -15.85 -11.40 -5.49
N HIS A 172 -16.68 -12.28 -6.07
CA HIS A 172 -16.58 -13.73 -5.89
C HIS A 172 -15.31 -14.36 -6.49
N PHE A 173 -14.53 -13.60 -7.27
CA PHE A 173 -13.27 -14.09 -7.80
C PHE A 173 -12.15 -14.18 -6.77
N VAL A 174 -12.27 -13.48 -5.65
CA VAL A 174 -11.22 -13.43 -4.62
C VAL A 174 -11.82 -13.67 -3.24
N ALA A 175 -11.16 -14.49 -2.44
CA ALA A 175 -11.57 -14.77 -1.06
C ALA A 175 -10.33 -14.81 -0.16
N ALA A 176 -10.39 -14.16 0.99
CA ALA A 176 -9.33 -14.25 1.98
C ALA A 176 -9.38 -15.60 2.71
N ILE A 177 -8.20 -16.16 2.99
CA ILE A 177 -8.02 -17.33 3.85
C ILE A 177 -8.13 -16.85 5.30
N THR A 178 -9.06 -17.42 6.05
CA THR A 178 -9.27 -17.05 7.45
C THR A 178 -8.02 -17.36 8.30
N HIS A 179 -7.49 -16.35 8.98
CA HIS A 179 -6.36 -16.49 9.91
C HIS A 179 -6.51 -15.55 11.12
N ALA A 180 -5.63 -15.66 12.11
CA ALA A 180 -5.65 -14.81 13.29
C ALA A 180 -4.97 -13.44 13.02
N ASP A 181 -5.42 -12.38 13.72
CA ASP A 181 -4.93 -11.02 13.51
C ASP A 181 -3.46 -10.81 13.94
N ASP A 182 -2.96 -11.62 14.86
CA ASP A 182 -1.59 -11.50 15.40
C ASP A 182 -0.52 -11.71 14.33
N GLU A 183 -0.77 -12.63 13.40
CA GLU A 183 0.12 -12.90 12.27
C GLU A 183 0.32 -11.67 11.34
N ARG A 184 -0.63 -10.72 11.33
CA ARG A 184 -0.53 -9.49 10.52
C ARG A 184 0.61 -8.58 10.94
N THR A 185 1.07 -8.69 12.19
CA THR A 185 2.04 -7.76 12.77
C THR A 185 3.33 -8.41 13.25
N THR A 186 3.50 -9.73 13.05
CA THR A 186 4.67 -10.50 13.49
C THR A 186 6.00 -9.83 13.13
N PHE A 187 6.15 -9.34 11.89
CA PHE A 187 7.38 -8.70 11.39
C PHE A 187 7.35 -7.17 11.37
N HIS A 188 6.42 -6.56 12.12
CA HIS A 188 6.30 -5.11 12.24
C HIS A 188 6.73 -4.62 13.63
N ALA A 189 7.32 -3.43 13.71
CA ALA A 189 7.76 -2.86 14.98
C ALA A 189 6.58 -2.49 15.89
N ILE A 190 5.51 -1.95 15.31
CA ILE A 190 4.27 -1.62 16.01
C ILE A 190 3.28 -2.79 15.84
N LYS A 191 2.89 -3.40 16.97
CA LYS A 191 1.98 -4.55 17.00
C LYS A 191 0.50 -4.18 17.00
N SER A 192 0.17 -2.95 17.40
CA SER A 192 -1.21 -2.47 17.38
C SER A 192 -1.58 -2.02 15.97
N VAL A 193 -2.40 -2.81 15.28
CA VAL A 193 -2.99 -2.49 13.96
C VAL A 193 -3.70 -1.14 14.02
N GLU A 194 -4.47 -0.90 15.08
CA GLU A 194 -5.22 0.35 15.28
C GLU A 194 -4.30 1.58 15.30
N VAL A 195 -3.17 1.49 16.00
CA VAL A 195 -2.18 2.56 16.11
C VAL A 195 -1.42 2.74 14.81
N GLN A 196 -1.04 1.66 14.13
CA GLN A 196 -0.34 1.73 12.85
C GLN A 196 -1.23 2.34 11.75
N CYS A 197 -2.51 1.96 11.68
CA CYS A 197 -3.48 2.58 10.79
C CYS A 197 -3.62 4.08 11.06
N LEU A 198 -3.59 4.52 12.33
CA LEU A 198 -3.63 5.95 12.65
C LEU A 198 -2.39 6.69 12.13
N ILE A 199 -1.20 6.11 12.30
CA ILE A 199 0.07 6.67 11.80
C ILE A 199 -0.01 6.84 10.28
N ASN A 200 -0.36 5.76 9.58
CA ASN A 200 -0.41 5.73 8.12
C ASN A 200 -1.51 6.65 7.58
N ALA A 201 -2.68 6.71 8.22
CA ALA A 201 -3.74 7.65 7.87
C ALA A 201 -3.35 9.12 8.09
N CYS A 202 -2.61 9.43 9.15
CA CYS A 202 -2.07 10.78 9.37
C CYS A 202 -1.07 11.16 8.29
N TYR A 203 -0.19 10.22 7.91
CA TYR A 203 0.80 10.43 6.85
C TYR A 203 0.14 10.67 5.48
N ILE A 204 -0.85 9.86 5.10
CA ILE A 204 -1.64 10.07 3.86
C ILE A 204 -2.31 11.45 3.85
N LYS A 205 -2.90 11.86 4.97
CA LYS A 205 -3.51 13.19 5.10
C LYS A 205 -2.50 14.32 4.91
N VAL A 206 -1.27 14.16 5.40
CA VAL A 206 -0.18 15.12 5.16
C VAL A 206 0.19 15.17 3.68
N LYS A 207 0.35 14.02 3.01
CA LYS A 207 0.63 13.98 1.57
C LYS A 207 -0.46 14.69 0.76
N ASN A 208 -1.72 14.47 1.11
CA ASN A 208 -2.86 15.13 0.45
C ASN A 208 -2.89 16.64 0.70
N GLU A 209 -2.57 17.09 1.90
CA GLU A 209 -2.50 18.52 2.20
C GLU A 209 -1.35 19.21 1.43
N LEU A 210 -0.17 18.58 1.38
CA LEU A 210 0.95 19.07 0.57
C LEU A 210 0.58 19.13 -0.92
N ARG A 211 -0.15 18.13 -1.43
CA ARG A 211 -0.66 18.14 -2.81
C ARG A 211 -1.63 19.29 -3.07
N ASN A 212 -2.56 19.54 -2.16
CA ASN A 212 -3.50 20.66 -2.24
C ASN A 212 -2.78 22.02 -2.24
N TYR A 213 -1.65 22.10 -1.54
CA TYR A 213 -0.77 23.27 -1.55
C TYR A 213 0.02 23.43 -2.87
N GLY A 214 -0.01 22.43 -3.75
CA GLY A 214 0.71 22.45 -5.03
C GLY A 214 2.08 21.76 -4.98
N ILE A 215 2.34 20.90 -4.00
CA ILE A 215 3.53 20.04 -3.98
C ILE A 215 3.18 18.71 -4.65
N ARG A 216 3.75 18.42 -5.81
CA ARG A 216 3.49 17.15 -6.54
C ARG A 216 4.40 16.02 -6.07
N ASP A 217 5.69 16.32 -5.95
CA ASP A 217 6.72 15.36 -5.61
C ASP A 217 7.29 15.68 -4.23
N ILE A 218 7.17 14.71 -3.32
CA ILE A 218 7.74 14.81 -1.97
C ILE A 218 8.99 13.92 -1.95
N PRO A 219 10.19 14.47 -1.74
CA PRO A 219 11.42 13.68 -1.71
C PRO A 219 11.33 12.53 -0.71
N PHE A 220 11.98 11.40 -1.03
CA PHE A 220 11.97 10.21 -0.19
C PHE A 220 12.37 10.50 1.26
N GLU A 221 13.42 11.30 1.46
CA GLU A 221 13.89 11.68 2.78
C GLU A 221 12.86 12.51 3.56
N THR A 222 12.18 13.43 2.88
CA THR A 222 11.10 14.22 3.49
C THR A 222 9.92 13.32 3.86
N ARG A 223 9.51 12.42 2.97
CA ARG A 223 8.47 11.41 3.26
C ARG A 223 8.81 10.56 4.49
N ARG A 224 10.05 10.06 4.54
CA ARG A 224 10.58 9.25 5.63
C ARG A 224 10.58 10.02 6.96
N GLN A 225 11.05 11.27 6.96
CA GLN A 225 11.04 12.13 8.15
C GLN A 225 9.62 12.41 8.64
N LEU A 226 8.68 12.70 7.74
CA LEU A 226 7.27 12.92 8.08
C LEU A 226 6.66 11.69 8.75
N LEU A 227 6.79 10.51 8.14
CA LEU A 227 6.25 9.28 8.69
C LEU A 227 6.90 8.92 10.04
N ASN A 228 8.22 9.04 10.16
CA ASN A 228 8.94 8.78 11.41
C ASN A 228 8.48 9.73 12.53
N CYS A 229 8.35 11.02 12.25
CA CYS A 229 7.89 11.99 13.24
C CYS A 229 6.47 11.69 13.72
N ILE A 230 5.55 11.31 12.82
CA ILE A 230 4.21 10.86 13.19
C ILE A 230 4.28 9.57 14.03
N GLY A 231 5.09 8.59 13.59
CA GLY A 231 5.28 7.32 14.27
C GLY A 231 5.83 7.47 15.69
N ASP A 232 6.81 8.34 15.90
CA ASP A 232 7.42 8.60 17.21
C ASP A 232 6.41 9.15 18.24
N ASN A 233 5.36 9.83 17.79
CA ASN A 233 4.29 10.32 18.65
C ASN A 233 3.32 9.22 19.10
N PHE A 234 3.28 8.08 18.40
CA PHE A 234 2.27 7.04 18.64
C PHE A 234 2.83 5.64 18.91
N LYS A 235 4.11 5.36 18.61
CA LYS A 235 4.69 4.00 18.66
C LYS A 235 4.60 3.27 20.00
N HIS A 236 4.43 4.01 21.10
CA HIS A 236 4.27 3.46 22.45
C HIS A 236 2.81 3.36 22.91
N HIS A 237 1.85 3.82 22.09
CA HIS A 237 0.43 3.66 22.37
C HIS A 237 -0.03 2.22 22.13
N LYS A 238 -0.95 1.74 22.97
CA LYS A 238 -1.64 0.45 22.76
C LYS A 238 -2.92 0.61 21.94
N LEU A 239 -3.61 1.73 22.11
CA LEU A 239 -4.87 2.10 21.46
C LEU A 239 -4.74 3.51 20.88
N GLN A 240 -5.59 3.86 19.91
CA GLN A 240 -5.58 5.21 19.34
C GLN A 240 -5.89 6.28 20.40
N PRO A 241 -5.08 7.34 20.50
CA PRO A 241 -5.43 8.47 21.35
C PRO A 241 -6.71 9.15 20.86
N SER A 242 -7.55 9.54 21.82
CA SER A 242 -8.81 10.23 21.51
C SER A 242 -8.58 11.65 21.00
N THR A 243 -7.48 12.29 21.40
CA THR A 243 -7.04 13.62 20.95
C THR A 243 -5.52 13.67 20.87
N PHE A 244 -4.99 14.45 19.93
CA PHE A 244 -3.54 14.69 19.82
C PHE A 244 -3.26 15.95 19.00
N THR A 245 -2.02 16.43 19.06
CA THR A 245 -1.49 17.47 18.18
C THR A 245 -0.03 17.17 17.89
N ILE A 246 0.34 17.14 16.62
CA ILE A 246 1.69 16.86 16.15
C ILE A 246 2.11 18.00 15.23
N ARG A 247 3.33 18.50 15.40
CA ARG A 247 3.94 19.45 14.47
C ARG A 247 4.99 18.76 13.63
N LEU A 248 4.92 18.99 12.33
CA LEU A 248 5.77 18.38 11.32
C LEU A 248 6.52 19.46 10.56
N GLN A 249 7.69 19.10 10.06
CA GLN A 249 8.44 19.91 9.11
C GLN A 249 8.60 19.11 7.82
N ALA A 250 8.10 19.65 6.72
CA ALA A 250 8.32 19.13 5.39
C ALA A 250 9.34 20.04 4.68
N ARG A 251 10.53 19.52 4.43
CA ARG A 251 11.67 20.27 3.89
C ARG A 251 11.95 19.89 2.45
N ASP A 252 12.72 20.75 1.78
CA ASP A 252 13.25 20.53 0.43
C ASP A 252 12.15 20.25 -0.60
N LEU A 253 10.99 20.89 -0.41
CA LEU A 253 9.85 20.76 -1.30
C LEU A 253 9.99 21.71 -2.48
N VAL A 254 9.40 21.31 -3.60
CA VAL A 254 9.28 22.15 -4.80
C VAL A 254 7.80 22.28 -5.16
N THR A 255 7.33 23.51 -5.26
CA THR A 255 5.97 23.82 -5.71
C THR A 255 5.82 23.62 -7.21
N GLN A 256 4.59 23.57 -7.70
CA GLN A 256 4.29 23.42 -9.14
C GLN A 256 4.93 24.48 -10.03
N ASP A 257 5.15 25.70 -9.52
CA ASP A 257 5.85 26.79 -10.22
C ASP A 257 7.38 26.77 -10.02
N GLY A 258 7.92 25.73 -9.38
CA GLY A 258 9.36 25.50 -9.24
C GLY A 258 10.01 26.19 -8.03
N GLN A 259 9.22 26.83 -7.15
CA GLN A 259 9.77 27.48 -5.95
C GLN A 259 10.14 26.44 -4.89
N ARG A 260 11.32 26.61 -4.29
CA ARG A 260 11.73 25.81 -3.13
C ARG A 260 11.08 26.35 -1.87
N VAL A 261 10.38 25.48 -1.15
CA VAL A 261 9.68 25.84 0.08
C VAL A 261 9.96 24.83 1.19
N ASN A 262 9.96 25.33 2.43
CA ASN A 262 9.95 24.51 3.64
C ASN A 262 8.65 24.83 4.38
N LEU A 263 7.86 23.81 4.68
CA LEU A 263 6.53 23.97 5.27
C LEU A 263 6.49 23.39 6.68
N GLN A 264 5.80 24.09 7.57
CA GLN A 264 5.41 23.56 8.87
C GLN A 264 3.95 23.11 8.80
N LEU A 265 3.65 21.92 9.30
CA LEU A 265 2.30 21.39 9.33
C LEU A 265 1.89 21.06 10.77
N GLU A 266 0.62 21.23 11.09
CA GLU A 266 0.01 20.72 12.31
C GLU A 266 -1.02 19.65 11.95
N ILE A 267 -0.88 18.46 12.54
CA ILE A 267 -1.93 17.45 12.59
C ILE A 267 -2.62 17.56 13.93
N ALA A 268 -3.94 17.73 13.96
CA ALA A 268 -4.69 17.79 15.21
C ALA A 268 -5.95 16.92 15.15
N LYS A 269 -6.18 16.09 16.18
CA LYS A 269 -7.47 15.42 16.41
C LYS A 269 -8.14 16.05 17.62
N ARG A 270 -9.18 16.86 17.37
CA ARG A 270 -9.90 17.64 18.40
C ARG A 270 -11.41 17.59 18.16
N ARG A 271 -12.21 18.01 19.15
CA ARG A 271 -13.66 18.24 18.99
C ARG A 271 -13.87 19.54 18.23
N ARG A 272 -14.85 19.57 17.33
CA ARG A 272 -15.17 20.78 16.52
C ARG A 272 -15.64 21.95 17.40
N ASN A 273 -16.40 21.69 18.48
CA ASN A 273 -16.98 22.72 19.35
C ASN A 273 -16.65 22.52 20.85
N GLY A 274 -15.35 22.43 21.21
CA GLY A 274 -14.87 22.40 22.61
C GLY A 274 -15.28 21.16 23.41
N PHE A 275 -16.57 21.03 23.70
CA PHE A 275 -17.19 19.96 24.49
C PHE A 275 -18.14 19.05 23.70
N PHE A 276 -18.77 19.51 22.60
CA PHE A 276 -19.75 18.72 21.83
C PHE A 276 -19.29 18.45 20.37
N GLY A 277 -19.75 17.32 19.82
CA GLY A 277 -19.53 16.92 18.42
C GLY A 277 -18.45 15.85 18.19
N ALA A 278 -18.47 15.27 16.99
CA ALA A 278 -17.51 14.24 16.57
C ALA A 278 -16.08 14.81 16.51
N ARG A 279 -15.11 14.01 16.96
CA ARG A 279 -13.69 14.36 16.85
C ARG A 279 -13.24 14.14 15.41
N LYS A 280 -12.52 15.09 14.85
CA LYS A 280 -11.97 14.99 13.48
C LYS A 280 -10.47 15.26 13.50
N THR A 281 -9.75 14.56 12.64
CA THR A 281 -8.33 14.82 12.36
C THR A 281 -8.25 15.85 11.24
N THR A 282 -7.61 16.98 11.51
CA THR A 282 -7.35 18.07 10.56
C THR A 282 -5.86 18.24 10.33
N ILE A 283 -5.48 18.60 9.11
CA ILE A 283 -4.12 19.06 8.78
C ILE A 283 -4.19 20.54 8.45
N SER A 284 -3.21 21.31 8.90
CA SER A 284 -3.07 22.70 8.51
C SER A 284 -1.62 23.02 8.24
N ILE A 285 -1.35 23.69 7.12
CA ILE A 285 -0.05 24.33 6.88
C ILE A 285 -0.02 25.59 7.74
N LEU A 286 0.97 25.67 8.61
CA LEU A 286 1.14 26.80 9.51
C LEU A 286 1.80 27.96 8.75
N PRO A 287 1.44 29.22 9.05
CA PRO A 287 2.12 30.37 8.50
C PRO A 287 3.62 30.26 8.79
N SER A 288 4.45 30.50 7.80
CA SER A 288 5.88 30.73 7.99
C SER A 288 6.00 31.79 9.08
N ARG A 289 6.51 31.44 10.27
CA ARG A 289 6.96 32.50 11.18
C ARG A 289 8.07 33.19 10.42
N ASN A 290 7.82 34.42 9.95
CA ASN A 290 8.89 35.32 9.56
C ASN A 290 9.80 35.44 10.78
N ILE A 291 10.85 34.63 10.81
CA ILE A 291 12.04 34.98 11.56
C ILE A 291 12.67 36.06 10.69
N HIS A 292 12.16 37.29 10.84
CA HIS A 292 12.88 38.47 10.36
C HIS A 292 14.18 38.59 11.16
N PRO A 293 15.23 39.09 10.50
CA PRO A 293 16.58 38.52 10.48
C PRO A 293 17.36 38.61 11.78
#